data_AF-A0A6N0LLP3-F1
#
_entry.id   AF-A0A6N0LLP3-F1
#
_cell.length_a   1.000
_cell.length_b   1.000
_cell.length_c   1.000
_cell.angle_alpha   90.00
_cell.angle_beta   90.00
_cell.angle_gamma   90.00
#
_symmetry.space_group_name_H-M   'P 1'
#
loop_
_entity.id
_entity.type
_entity.pdbx_description
1 polymer ?
#
loop_
_entity_poly.entity_id
_entity_poly.type
_entity_poly.pdbx_seq_one_letter_code
_entity_poly.pdbx_strand_id
1 'polypeptide(L)'
;MTDNLSILETALAIRPHLSQLLGTEEAGEQMRQELDQLLKQAQAGEAIEDSIWELLTDTRATRNWVTQFQQTNATQKGLNPLAGDISPISAREFKCPQCDYTWSRDRIGRPTPLCPNHPNQNVPLEPA
;
A
#
# COMPACT_ATOMS: atom_id res chain seq x y z
N MET A 1 14.14 -16.66 10.88
CA MET A 1 13.77 -17.27 9.59
C MET A 1 13.06 -16.18 8.82
N THR A 2 13.72 -15.60 7.82
CA THR A 2 13.08 -14.64 6.92
C THR A 2 12.13 -15.46 6.07
N ASP A 3 10.84 -15.15 6.14
CA ASP A 3 9.82 -15.87 5.40
C ASP A 3 10.02 -15.64 3.89
N ASN A 4 10.09 -16.71 3.10
CA ASN A 4 10.34 -16.63 1.65
C ASN A 4 9.31 -15.77 0.92
N LEU A 5 8.06 -15.74 1.41
CA LEU A 5 7.03 -14.85 0.91
C LEU A 5 7.41 -13.38 1.16
N SER A 6 7.98 -13.09 2.33
CA SER A 6 8.40 -11.74 2.71
C SER A 6 9.53 -11.20 1.84
N ILE A 7 10.42 -12.08 1.33
CA ILE A 7 11.51 -11.69 0.42
C ILE A 7 10.94 -11.33 -0.95
N LEU A 8 10.01 -12.14 -1.47
CA LEU A 8 9.33 -11.88 -2.75
C LEU A 8 8.47 -10.61 -2.71
N GLU A 9 7.72 -10.39 -1.62
CA GLU A 9 6.96 -9.16 -1.43
C GLU A 9 7.86 -7.93 -1.39
N THR A 10 9.00 -8.03 -0.71
CA THR A 10 9.99 -6.94 -0.65
C THR A 10 10.56 -6.63 -2.04
N ALA A 11 10.88 -7.66 -2.82
CA ALA A 11 11.37 -7.55 -4.19
C ALA A 11 10.36 -6.88 -5.14
N LEU A 12 9.07 -7.19 -4.99
CA LEU A 12 8.01 -6.54 -5.76
C LEU A 12 7.80 -5.09 -5.32
N ALA A 13 7.85 -4.83 -4.02
CA ALA A 13 7.60 -3.51 -3.44
C ALA A 13 8.72 -2.50 -3.74
N ILE A 14 9.99 -2.92 -3.79
CA ILE A 14 11.10 -2.02 -4.10
C ILE A 14 11.17 -1.66 -5.60
N ARG A 15 10.62 -2.51 -6.47
CA ARG A 15 10.72 -2.40 -7.94
C ARG A 15 10.38 -1.01 -8.51
N PRO A 16 9.29 -0.32 -8.11
CA PRO A 16 9.01 1.05 -8.57
C PRO A 16 9.94 2.13 -7.96
N HIS A 17 10.63 1.83 -6.86
CA HIS A 17 11.52 2.76 -6.17
C HIS A 17 12.98 2.68 -6.63
N LEU A 18 13.37 1.64 -7.38
CA LEU A 18 14.76 1.41 -7.80
C LEU A 18 15.36 2.58 -8.59
N SER A 19 14.61 3.15 -9.55
CA SER A 19 15.06 4.31 -10.34
C SER A 19 15.32 5.54 -9.47
N GLN A 20 14.54 5.72 -8.39
CA GLN A 20 14.73 6.81 -7.44
C GLN A 20 15.88 6.53 -6.47
N LEU A 21 16.07 5.27 -6.06
CA LEU A 21 17.11 4.86 -5.10
C LEU A 21 18.52 4.88 -5.69
N LEU A 22 18.65 4.50 -6.96
CA LEU A 22 19.93 4.44 -7.66
C LEU A 22 20.34 5.78 -8.28
N GLY A 23 19.44 6.77 -8.29
CA GLY A 23 19.69 8.13 -8.77
C GLY A 23 19.85 8.24 -10.29
N THR A 24 19.86 7.12 -11.02
CA THR A 24 19.89 7.05 -12.47
C THR A 24 18.84 6.08 -12.98
N GLU A 25 18.14 6.47 -14.04
CA GLU A 25 17.08 5.66 -14.63
C GLU A 25 17.64 4.36 -15.24
N GLU A 26 18.82 4.42 -15.85
CA GLU A 26 19.49 3.28 -16.47
C GLU A 26 19.89 2.20 -15.45
N ALA A 27 20.45 2.59 -14.30
CA ALA A 27 20.80 1.62 -13.25
C ALA A 27 19.54 1.03 -12.59
N GLY A 28 18.50 1.86 -12.42
CA GLY A 28 17.17 1.41 -11.98
C GLY A 28 16.57 0.38 -12.92
N GLU A 29 16.67 0.60 -14.23
CA GLU A 29 16.15 -0.31 -15.24
C GLU A 29 16.91 -1.64 -15.27
N GLN A 30 18.23 -1.60 -15.20
CA GLN A 30 19.06 -2.82 -15.16
C GLN A 30 18.71 -3.69 -13.96
N MET A 31 18.70 -3.12 -12.75
CA MET A 31 18.37 -3.86 -11.54
C MET A 31 16.91 -4.36 -11.56
N ARG A 32 15.97 -3.60 -12.14
CA ARG A 32 14.57 -4.04 -12.35
C ARG A 32 14.48 -5.26 -13.26
N GLN A 33 15.28 -5.32 -14.32
CA GLN A 33 15.27 -6.44 -15.26
C GLN A 33 15.85 -7.71 -14.62
N GLU A 34 16.93 -7.58 -13.85
CA GLU A 34 17.50 -8.69 -13.09
C GLU A 34 16.52 -9.23 -12.05
N LEU A 35 15.84 -8.35 -11.32
CA LEU A 35 14.76 -8.72 -10.40
C LEU A 35 13.61 -9.45 -11.11
N ASP A 36 13.19 -9.00 -12.29
CA ASP A 36 12.11 -9.65 -13.06
C ASP A 36 12.51 -11.07 -13.53
N GLN A 37 13.77 -11.27 -13.91
CA GLN A 37 14.31 -12.59 -14.25
C GLN A 37 14.31 -13.53 -13.05
N LEU A 38 14.78 -13.06 -11.89
CA LEU A 38 14.76 -13.83 -10.65
C LEU A 38 13.33 -14.17 -10.23
N LEU A 39 12.39 -13.23 -10.32
CA LEU A 39 10.97 -13.47 -10.01
C LEU A 39 10.32 -14.51 -10.94
N LYS A 40 10.73 -14.57 -12.21
CA LYS A 40 10.28 -15.64 -13.14
C LYS A 40 10.82 -17.01 -12.73
N GLN A 41 12.06 -17.09 -12.25
CA GLN A 41 12.65 -18.34 -11.74
C GLN A 41 11.98 -18.79 -10.44
N ALA A 42 11.63 -17.87 -9.54
CA ALA A 42 10.81 -18.19 -8.37
C ALA A 42 9.44 -18.79 -8.75
N GLN A 43 8.78 -18.27 -9.79
CA GLN A 43 7.53 -18.85 -10.29
C GLN A 43 7.71 -20.24 -10.88
N ALA A 44 8.90 -20.58 -11.37
CA ALA A 44 9.25 -21.93 -11.83
C ALA A 44 9.54 -22.90 -10.67
N GLY A 45 9.51 -22.44 -9.42
CA GLY A 45 9.76 -23.25 -8.22
C GLY A 45 11.23 -23.34 -7.82
N GLU A 46 12.08 -22.46 -8.35
CA GLU A 46 13.50 -22.42 -8.04
C GLU A 46 13.76 -21.57 -6.78
N ALA A 47 14.69 -22.01 -5.92
CA ALA A 47 15.05 -21.33 -4.67
C ALA A 47 15.98 -20.14 -4.97
N ILE A 48 15.40 -19.02 -5.36
CA ILE A 48 16.11 -17.79 -5.75
C ILE A 48 16.02 -16.70 -4.67
N GLU A 49 15.52 -17.02 -3.48
CA GLU A 49 15.34 -16.05 -2.39
C GLU A 49 16.67 -15.46 -1.93
N ASP A 50 17.71 -16.30 -1.84
CA ASP A 50 19.07 -15.88 -1.47
C ASP A 50 19.66 -14.93 -2.52
N SER A 51 19.46 -15.24 -3.81
CA SER A 51 19.92 -14.40 -4.93
C SER A 51 19.21 -13.05 -4.97
N ILE A 52 17.89 -13.02 -4.73
CA ILE A 52 17.13 -11.76 -4.59
C ILE A 52 17.68 -10.97 -3.40
N TRP A 53 17.91 -11.64 -2.27
CA TRP A 53 18.40 -10.98 -1.08
C TRP A 53 19.80 -10.38 -1.29
N GLU A 54 20.69 -11.11 -1.94
CA GLU A 54 22.02 -10.63 -2.31
C GLU A 54 21.92 -9.40 -3.22
N LEU A 55 21.12 -9.45 -4.28
CA LEU A 55 20.90 -8.33 -5.20
C LEU A 55 20.32 -7.10 -4.49
N LEU A 56 19.36 -7.29 -3.59
CA LEU A 56 18.76 -6.20 -2.82
C LEU A 56 19.72 -5.60 -1.79
N THR A 57 20.68 -6.38 -1.28
CA THR A 57 21.62 -5.96 -0.25
C THR A 57 22.98 -5.52 -0.79
N ASP A 58 23.22 -5.67 -2.09
CA ASP A 58 24.39 -5.21 -2.84
C ASP A 58 24.59 -3.70 -2.71
N THR A 59 23.54 -2.93 -2.95
CA THR A 59 23.60 -1.46 -2.87
C THR A 59 23.16 -0.94 -1.49
N ARG A 60 23.87 0.07 -0.97
CA ARG A 60 23.50 0.70 0.33
C ARG A 60 22.10 1.31 0.31
N ALA A 61 21.69 1.92 -0.79
CA ALA A 61 20.39 2.57 -0.93
C ALA A 61 19.24 1.56 -0.83
N THR A 62 19.34 0.44 -1.54
CA THR A 62 18.36 -0.65 -1.50
C THR A 62 18.34 -1.35 -0.15
N ARG A 63 19.51 -1.61 0.46
CA ARG A 63 19.59 -2.17 1.83
C ARG A 63 18.87 -1.31 2.86
N ASN A 64 19.06 0.01 2.82
CA ASN A 64 18.39 0.93 3.75
C ASN A 64 16.88 0.91 3.54
N TRP A 65 16.43 0.94 2.29
CA TRP A 65 15.02 0.81 1.93
C TRP A 65 14.40 -0.50 2.44
N VAL A 66 15.07 -1.64 2.24
CA VAL A 66 14.62 -2.96 2.71
C VAL A 66 14.51 -2.99 4.23
N THR A 67 15.47 -2.40 4.95
CA THR A 67 15.45 -2.30 6.41
C THR A 67 14.25 -1.47 6.91
N GLN A 68 14.00 -0.32 6.27
CA GLN A 68 12.83 0.53 6.56
C GLN A 68 11.51 -0.17 6.26
N PHE A 69 11.45 -0.89 5.13
CA PHE A 69 10.28 -1.65 4.73
C PHE A 69 9.97 -2.78 5.72
N GLN A 70 10.98 -3.52 6.16
CA GLN A 70 10.83 -4.56 7.18
C GLN A 70 10.39 -3.99 8.54
N GLN A 71 10.92 -2.83 8.96
CA GLN A 71 10.49 -2.17 10.20
C GLN A 71 9.03 -1.71 10.12
N THR A 72 8.60 -1.20 8.96
CA THR A 72 7.20 -0.80 8.72
C THR A 72 6.27 -2.01 8.70
N ASN A 73 6.65 -3.07 7.98
CA ASN A 73 5.87 -4.30 7.88
C ASN A 73 5.80 -5.04 9.24
N ALA A 74 6.90 -5.06 10.00
CA ALA A 74 6.92 -5.60 11.36
C ALA A 74 6.03 -4.78 12.32
N THR A 75 5.97 -3.46 12.15
CA THR A 75 5.05 -2.59 12.91
C THR A 75 3.59 -2.87 12.54
N GLN A 76 3.29 -3.14 11.27
CA GLN A 76 1.93 -3.52 10.85
C GLN A 76 1.54 -4.93 11.30
N LYS A 77 2.45 -5.91 11.26
CA LYS A 77 2.25 -7.25 11.83
C LYS A 77 2.21 -7.25 13.37
N GLY A 78 2.79 -6.22 13.99
CA GLY A 78 2.68 -5.91 15.42
C GLY A 78 1.41 -5.15 15.80
N LEU A 79 0.55 -4.81 14.84
CA LEU A 79 -0.83 -4.41 15.13
C LEU A 79 -1.58 -5.67 15.55
N ASN A 80 -1.39 -6.09 16.79
CA ASN A 80 -2.30 -7.02 17.44
C ASN A 80 -3.56 -6.21 17.72
N PRO A 81 -4.65 -6.33 16.92
CA PRO A 81 -5.90 -5.69 17.29
C PRO A 81 -6.25 -6.22 18.67
N LEU A 82 -6.41 -5.32 19.63
CA LEU A 82 -7.00 -5.66 20.92
C LEU A 82 -8.26 -6.47 20.62
N ALA A 83 -8.45 -7.62 21.30
CA ALA A 83 -9.56 -8.53 21.05
C ALA A 83 -10.89 -7.75 20.94
N GLY A 84 -11.32 -7.56 19.71
CA GLY A 84 -12.30 -6.56 19.34
C GLY A 84 -12.51 -6.65 17.84
N ASP A 85 -13.73 -6.95 17.46
CA ASP A 85 -14.15 -7.20 16.08
C ASP A 85 -13.75 -6.00 15.20
N ILE A 86 -12.74 -6.17 14.35
CA ILE A 86 -12.43 -5.19 13.29
C ILE A 86 -13.42 -5.43 12.15
N SER A 87 -14.71 -5.33 12.45
CA SER A 87 -15.71 -5.20 11.41
C SER A 87 -15.39 -3.91 10.65
N PRO A 88 -15.23 -3.96 9.31
CA PRO A 88 -15.09 -2.74 8.52
C PRO A 88 -16.29 -1.86 8.83
N ILE A 89 -16.04 -0.74 9.49
CA ILE A 89 -17.09 0.24 9.75
C ILE A 89 -17.48 0.81 8.40
N SER A 90 -18.60 0.32 7.85
CA SER A 90 -19.26 0.95 6.71
C SER A 90 -19.44 2.42 7.05
N ALA A 91 -18.64 3.29 6.44
CA ALA A 91 -18.81 4.72 6.59
C ALA A 91 -20.24 5.02 6.19
N ARG A 92 -21.04 5.62 7.09
CA ARG A 92 -22.42 5.97 6.74
C ARG A 92 -22.37 6.96 5.59
N GLU A 93 -22.80 6.50 4.43
CA GLU A 93 -22.94 7.30 3.22
C GLU A 93 -24.24 8.09 3.32
N PHE A 94 -24.18 9.34 2.90
CA PHE A 94 -25.33 10.21 2.81
C PHE A 94 -25.49 10.64 1.36
N LYS A 95 -26.68 10.41 0.79
CA LYS A 95 -27.04 10.80 -0.57
C LYS A 95 -27.97 12.00 -0.54
N CYS A 96 -27.84 12.88 -1.51
CA CYS A 96 -28.83 13.93 -1.71
C CYS A 96 -30.02 13.40 -2.54
N PRO A 97 -31.27 13.71 -2.18
CA PRO A 97 -32.44 13.29 -2.96
C PRO A 97 -32.59 14.04 -4.30
N GLN A 98 -31.95 15.22 -4.46
CA GLN A 98 -32.07 16.04 -5.66
C GLN A 98 -30.86 15.99 -6.60
N CYS A 99 -29.69 15.58 -6.09
CA CYS A 99 -28.43 15.54 -6.83
C CYS A 99 -27.83 14.13 -6.65
N ASP A 100 -27.16 13.55 -7.66
CA ASP A 100 -26.48 12.24 -7.50
C ASP A 100 -25.15 12.35 -6.72
N TYR A 101 -25.12 13.27 -5.74
CA TYR A 101 -23.98 13.53 -4.89
C TYR A 101 -24.06 12.63 -3.65
N THR A 102 -22.98 11.90 -3.42
CA THR A 102 -22.79 11.05 -2.25
C THR A 102 -21.66 11.62 -1.39
N TRP A 103 -21.90 11.69 -0.09
CA TRP A 103 -20.92 12.13 0.90
C TRP A 103 -20.77 11.08 1.99
N SER A 104 -19.55 10.63 2.23
CA SER A 104 -19.24 9.65 3.27
C SER A 104 -18.78 10.35 4.55
N ARG A 105 -19.34 9.95 5.69
CA ARG A 105 -18.97 10.53 6.99
C ARG A 105 -17.72 9.86 7.57
N ASP A 106 -16.59 10.57 7.47
CA ASP A 106 -15.27 10.13 7.93
C ASP A 106 -15.13 10.04 9.47
N ARG A 107 -15.92 10.83 10.23
CA ARG A 107 -15.85 10.89 11.70
C ARG A 107 -17.23 10.88 12.35
N ILE A 108 -17.41 10.06 13.39
CA ILE A 108 -18.62 10.08 14.24
C ILE A 108 -18.70 11.43 14.94
N GLY A 109 -19.84 12.13 14.79
CA GLY A 109 -20.08 13.46 15.37
C GLY A 109 -19.83 14.65 14.43
N ARG A 110 -19.28 14.44 13.22
CA ARG A 110 -19.25 15.50 12.20
C ARG A 110 -20.69 15.78 11.73
N PRO A 111 -21.18 17.04 11.81
CA PRO A 111 -22.50 17.37 11.29
C PRO A 111 -22.52 17.12 9.77
N THR A 112 -23.61 16.54 9.29
CA THR A 112 -23.82 16.27 7.86
C THR A 112 -23.88 17.60 7.11
N PRO A 113 -23.03 17.84 6.10
CA PRO A 113 -23.07 19.06 5.30
C PRO A 113 -24.30 19.07 4.38
N LEU A 114 -24.62 20.24 3.83
CA LEU A 114 -25.64 20.42 2.79
C LEU A 114 -25.09 19.98 1.41
N CYS A 115 -25.97 19.61 0.45
CA CYS A 115 -25.50 19.27 -0.93
C CYS A 115 -24.76 20.49 -1.54
N PRO A 116 -23.48 20.36 -1.93
CA PRO A 116 -22.71 21.46 -2.54
C PRO A 116 -23.22 21.84 -3.93
N ASN A 117 -23.98 20.97 -4.60
CA ASN A 117 -24.62 21.28 -5.88
C ASN A 117 -25.92 22.10 -5.73
N HIS A 118 -26.48 22.21 -4.52
CA HIS A 118 -27.69 22.97 -4.25
C HIS A 118 -27.52 23.92 -3.05
N PRO A 119 -26.56 24.85 -3.11
CA PRO A 119 -26.26 25.74 -1.99
C PRO A 119 -27.43 26.66 -1.60
N ASN A 120 -28.34 26.95 -2.54
CA ASN A 120 -29.49 27.84 -2.33
C ASN A 120 -30.75 27.14 -1.79
N GLN A 121 -30.79 25.80 -1.77
CA GLN A 121 -31.98 25.03 -1.38
C GLN A 121 -31.85 24.38 0.00
N ASN A 122 -30.71 24.55 0.68
CA ASN A 122 -30.41 23.98 1.99
C ASN A 122 -30.77 22.49 2.10
N VAL A 123 -30.53 21.71 1.03
CA VAL A 123 -30.94 20.30 0.98
C VAL A 123 -30.06 19.49 1.94
N PRO A 124 -30.64 18.89 2.99
CA PRO A 124 -29.90 18.00 3.87
C PRO A 124 -29.58 16.70 3.13
N LEU A 125 -28.39 16.13 3.38
CA LEU A 125 -28.06 14.80 2.87
C LEU A 125 -28.72 13.74 3.76
N GLU A 126 -29.42 12.80 3.15
CA GLU A 126 -30.12 11.72 3.83
C GLU A 126 -29.23 10.47 3.85
N PRO A 127 -29.27 9.65 4.91
CA PRO A 127 -28.51 8.40 4.93
C PRO A 127 -28.98 7.48 3.80
N ALA A 128 -28.03 6.93 3.03
CA ALA A 128 -28.30 5.95 1.99
C ALA A 128 -28.63 4.57 2.58
#